data_AF-W4G4X3-F1
#
_entry.id   AF-W4G4X3-F1
#
_cell.length_a   1.000
_cell.length_b   1.000
_cell.length_c   1.000
_cell.angle_alpha   90.00
_cell.angle_beta   90.00
_cell.angle_gamma   90.00
#
_symmetry.space_group_name_H-M   'P 1'
#
loop_
_entity.id
_entity.type
_entity.pdbx_description
1 polymer ?
#
loop_
_entity_poly.entity_id
_entity_poly.type
_entity_poly.pdbx_seq_one_letter_code
_entity_poly.pdbx_strand_id
1 'polypeptide(L)'
;MGRRVFVLVLACVVVMMTWHPVSAWLHSKDINYDAVEKAWESGDMDDELKEDVDKMHKVKQAEERKKRPNFVGDVGIPQTMLVSMKESALDEFKASYPQIPEPTLSISNMWKEMLLNGGIDAEFFEVNETPLKVVVKIKRGWLAEDLVEFLVNQPQVDEVMWDFETYYPPGVDEKQREQEKQDAIKAAQAKQQKKKAAKGAKRKAIKTEL
;
A
#
# COMPACT_ATOMS: atom_id res chain seq x y z
N MET A 1 41.81 -54.92 64.33
CA MET A 1 41.09 -55.44 63.14
C MET A 1 40.07 -54.42 62.60
N GLY A 2 40.45 -53.16 62.36
CA GLY A 2 39.46 -52.09 62.08
C GLY A 2 39.54 -51.42 60.70
N ARG A 3 40.70 -51.44 60.03
CA ARG A 3 40.91 -50.68 58.78
C ARG A 3 40.57 -51.44 57.49
N ARG A 4 40.65 -52.77 57.48
CA ARG A 4 40.39 -53.58 56.28
C ARG A 4 38.91 -53.86 56.03
N VAL A 5 38.09 -53.88 57.10
CA VAL A 5 36.63 -54.07 57.00
C VAL A 5 35.95 -52.80 56.49
N PHE A 6 36.47 -51.62 56.86
CA PHE A 6 35.88 -50.34 56.45
C PHE A 6 36.08 -50.05 54.95
N VAL A 7 37.20 -50.46 54.35
CA VAL A 7 37.48 -50.26 52.93
C VAL A 7 36.60 -51.17 52.05
N LEU A 8 36.28 -52.39 52.52
CA LEU A 8 35.42 -53.32 51.79
C LEU A 8 33.95 -52.89 51.79
N VAL A 9 33.44 -52.32 52.89
CA VAL A 9 32.06 -51.79 52.96
C VAL A 9 31.89 -50.54 52.08
N LEU A 10 32.90 -49.67 52.03
CA LEU A 10 32.86 -48.46 51.20
C LEU A 10 32.93 -48.78 49.69
N ALA A 11 33.66 -49.82 49.29
CA ALA A 11 33.72 -50.27 47.90
C ALA A 11 32.38 -50.85 47.40
N CYS A 12 31.62 -51.57 48.24
CA CYS A 12 30.31 -52.10 47.86
C CYS A 12 29.24 -51.01 47.69
N VAL A 13 29.29 -49.92 48.48
CA VAL A 13 28.33 -48.81 48.37
C VAL A 13 28.58 -47.96 47.12
N VAL A 14 29.85 -47.77 46.71
CA VAL A 14 30.18 -47.03 45.49
C VAL A 14 29.79 -47.82 44.23
N VAL A 15 29.94 -49.15 44.21
CA VAL A 15 29.53 -49.99 43.06
C VAL A 15 27.99 -50.05 42.90
N MET A 16 27.21 -49.98 44.00
CA MET A 16 25.75 -49.90 43.90
C MET A 16 25.22 -48.54 43.44
N MET A 17 25.97 -47.45 43.61
CA MET A 17 25.56 -46.12 43.14
C MET A 17 25.98 -45.82 41.69
N THR A 18 26.97 -46.52 41.13
CA THR A 18 27.40 -46.30 39.74
C THR A 18 26.65 -47.14 38.70
N TRP A 19 25.71 -47.99 39.12
CA TRP A 19 24.97 -48.85 38.20
C TRP A 19 23.54 -48.43 37.87
N HIS A 20 23.05 -47.31 38.38
CA HIS A 20 21.76 -46.74 37.97
C HIS A 20 21.90 -45.23 37.80
N PRO A 21 22.30 -44.76 36.60
CA PRO A 21 21.36 -43.98 35.81
C PRO A 21 21.55 -44.19 34.30
N VAL A 22 21.18 -45.35 33.77
CA VAL A 22 21.07 -45.55 32.30
C VAL A 22 19.65 -45.95 31.87
N SER A 23 18.79 -46.36 32.80
CA SER A 23 17.40 -46.75 32.50
C SER A 23 16.40 -45.57 32.45
N ALA A 24 16.81 -44.34 32.78
CA ALA A 24 15.93 -43.16 32.72
C ALA A 24 15.95 -42.44 31.34
N TRP A 25 16.79 -42.86 30.40
CA TRP A 25 16.89 -42.26 29.05
C TRP A 25 16.26 -43.14 27.94
N LEU A 26 15.51 -44.16 28.34
CA LEU A 26 14.67 -44.99 27.46
C LEU A 26 13.18 -44.87 27.79
N HIS A 27 12.76 -43.78 28.44
CA HIS A 27 11.42 -43.25 28.25
C HIS A 27 11.39 -42.49 26.93
N SER A 28 11.59 -43.19 25.81
CA SER A 28 10.95 -42.75 24.58
C SER A 28 9.47 -42.75 24.89
N LYS A 29 8.90 -41.57 25.13
CA LYS A 29 7.44 -41.41 25.18
C LYS A 29 6.91 -42.19 23.98
N ASP A 30 6.14 -43.25 24.22
CA ASP A 30 5.48 -43.98 23.17
C ASP A 30 4.80 -42.94 22.28
N ILE A 31 5.33 -42.78 21.07
CA ILE A 31 4.80 -41.84 20.11
C ILE A 31 3.41 -42.38 19.82
N ASN A 32 2.39 -41.64 20.24
CA ASN A 32 1.02 -42.03 20.02
C ASN A 32 0.73 -41.90 18.53
N TYR A 33 0.95 -42.99 17.78
CA TYR A 33 0.78 -43.03 16.34
C TYR A 33 -0.66 -42.69 15.95
N ASP A 34 -1.67 -43.04 16.75
CA ASP A 34 -3.06 -42.65 16.51
C ASP A 34 -3.25 -41.13 16.64
N ALA A 35 -2.55 -40.47 17.58
CA ALA A 35 -2.59 -39.02 17.70
C ALA A 35 -1.87 -38.32 16.54
N VAL A 36 -0.79 -38.93 16.02
CA VAL A 36 -0.08 -38.44 14.83
C VAL A 36 -0.94 -38.65 13.58
N GLU A 37 -1.52 -39.83 13.40
CA GLU A 37 -2.42 -40.15 12.28
C GLU A 37 -3.64 -39.25 12.28
N LYS A 38 -4.24 -39.00 13.46
CA LYS A 38 -5.36 -38.05 13.59
C LYS A 38 -4.96 -36.59 13.32
N ALA A 39 -3.73 -36.20 13.66
CA ALA A 39 -3.19 -34.87 13.33
C ALA A 39 -2.88 -34.72 11.83
N TRP A 40 -2.53 -35.83 11.16
CA TRP A 40 -2.33 -35.87 9.71
C TRP A 40 -3.67 -35.94 8.96
N GLU A 41 -4.66 -36.69 9.46
CA GLU A 41 -6.04 -36.74 8.94
C GLU A 41 -6.81 -35.45 9.17
N SER A 42 -6.51 -34.70 10.23
CA SER A 42 -7.10 -33.37 10.43
C SER A 42 -6.70 -32.37 9.34
N GLY A 43 -5.69 -32.72 8.52
CA GLY A 43 -5.24 -31.96 7.36
C GLY A 43 -4.63 -30.62 7.76
N ASP A 44 -3.72 -30.11 6.93
CA ASP A 44 -3.48 -28.68 6.94
C ASP A 44 -4.83 -28.02 6.66
N MET A 45 -5.33 -27.22 7.61
CA MET A 45 -6.65 -26.60 7.47
C MET A 45 -6.69 -25.87 6.14
N ASP A 46 -7.79 -25.96 5.37
CA ASP A 46 -7.96 -25.30 4.07
C ASP A 46 -7.65 -23.79 4.09
N ASP A 47 -7.61 -23.17 5.27
CA ASP A 47 -7.13 -21.80 5.46
C ASP A 47 -5.61 -21.64 5.28
N GLU A 48 -4.78 -22.63 5.58
CA GLU A 48 -3.33 -22.61 5.32
C GLU A 48 -3.00 -22.77 3.84
N LEU A 49 -3.86 -23.45 3.07
CA LEU A 49 -3.73 -23.57 1.60
C LEU A 49 -4.01 -22.24 0.86
N LYS A 50 -4.70 -21.29 1.50
CA LYS A 50 -4.99 -19.98 0.88
C LYS A 50 -3.73 -19.13 0.86
N GLU A 51 -3.48 -18.53 -0.30
CA GLU A 51 -2.39 -17.57 -0.49
C GLU A 51 -2.48 -16.44 0.54
N ASP A 52 -1.34 -15.98 1.05
CA ASP A 52 -1.29 -14.92 2.08
C ASP A 52 -1.99 -13.62 1.66
N VAL A 53 -2.05 -13.38 0.34
CA VAL A 53 -2.77 -12.24 -0.25
C VAL A 53 -4.27 -12.31 0.03
N ASP A 54 -4.88 -13.50 -0.07
CA ASP A 54 -6.31 -13.69 0.18
C ASP A 54 -6.66 -13.57 1.67
N LYS A 55 -5.75 -13.99 2.56
CA LYS A 55 -5.90 -13.80 4.01
C LYS A 55 -5.90 -12.30 4.35
N MET A 56 -4.93 -11.57 3.81
CA MET A 56 -4.80 -10.12 4.03
C MET A 56 -5.99 -9.34 3.45
N HIS A 57 -6.48 -9.74 2.27
CA HIS A 57 -7.68 -9.13 1.67
C HIS A 57 -8.91 -9.29 2.57
N LYS A 58 -9.15 -10.48 3.12
CA LYS A 58 -10.28 -10.72 4.06
C LYS A 58 -10.16 -9.91 5.34
N VAL A 59 -8.96 -9.84 5.92
CA VAL A 59 -8.71 -9.03 7.13
C VAL A 59 -8.99 -7.56 6.85
N LYS A 60 -8.44 -7.02 5.76
CA LYS A 60 -8.63 -5.61 5.38
C LYS A 60 -10.08 -5.31 5.03
N GLN A 61 -10.79 -6.22 4.37
CA GLN A 61 -12.22 -6.06 4.10
C GLN A 61 -13.05 -6.04 5.39
N ALA A 62 -12.68 -6.86 6.38
CA ALA A 62 -13.34 -6.83 7.68
C ALA A 62 -13.02 -5.54 8.47
N GLU A 63 -11.79 -5.02 8.39
CA GLU A 63 -11.41 -3.73 8.97
C GLU A 63 -12.19 -2.56 8.34
N GLU A 64 -12.24 -2.51 7.01
CA GLU A 64 -12.95 -1.44 6.29
C GLU A 64 -14.46 -1.48 6.52
N ARG A 65 -15.07 -2.67 6.59
CA ARG A 65 -16.49 -2.80 6.98
C ARG A 65 -16.76 -2.34 8.42
N LYS A 66 -15.79 -2.48 9.33
CA LYS A 66 -15.91 -1.95 10.71
C LYS A 66 -15.83 -0.42 10.72
N LYS A 67 -14.89 0.17 9.96
CA LYS A 67 -14.74 1.64 9.85
C LYS A 67 -15.92 2.28 9.12
N ARG A 68 -16.36 1.66 8.02
CA ARG A 68 -17.39 2.15 7.11
C ARG A 68 -18.49 1.08 6.98
N PRO A 69 -19.50 1.07 7.88
CA PRO A 69 -20.54 0.03 7.88
C PRO A 69 -21.41 0.00 6.60
N ASN A 70 -21.41 1.08 5.82
CA ASN A 70 -22.09 1.16 4.52
C ASN A 70 -21.15 0.87 3.33
N PHE A 71 -19.92 0.40 3.57
CA PHE A 71 -18.98 0.08 2.50
C PHE A 71 -19.35 -1.26 1.86
N VAL A 72 -20.03 -1.20 0.71
CA VAL A 72 -20.36 -2.35 -0.15
C VAL A 72 -19.24 -2.63 -1.18
N GLY A 73 -18.11 -1.93 -1.08
CA GLY A 73 -16.97 -2.05 -1.99
C GLY A 73 -16.10 -3.28 -1.73
N ASP A 74 -15.42 -3.74 -2.78
CA ASP A 74 -14.33 -4.69 -2.66
C ASP A 74 -12.99 -3.92 -2.58
N VAL A 75 -12.24 -4.17 -1.50
CA VAL A 75 -10.92 -3.55 -1.25
C VAL A 75 -9.84 -4.07 -2.21
N GLY A 76 -10.13 -5.15 -2.94
CA GLY A 76 -9.23 -5.72 -3.95
C GLY A 76 -9.31 -5.03 -5.32
N ILE A 77 -10.27 -4.11 -5.53
CA ILE A 77 -10.44 -3.47 -6.84
C ILE A 77 -9.24 -2.54 -7.10
N PRO A 78 -8.60 -2.63 -8.28
CA PRO A 78 -7.56 -1.70 -8.67
C PRO A 78 -8.08 -0.26 -8.66
N GLN A 79 -7.30 0.64 -8.06
CA GLN A 79 -7.68 2.04 -7.96
C GLN A 79 -6.74 2.92 -8.76
N THR A 80 -7.26 4.06 -9.20
CA THR A 80 -6.54 5.03 -10.03
C THR A 80 -6.60 6.39 -9.36
N MET A 81 -5.48 7.10 -9.38
CA MET A 81 -5.30 8.43 -8.82
C MET A 81 -4.74 9.35 -9.90
N LEU A 82 -5.07 10.64 -9.81
CA LEU A 82 -4.47 11.67 -10.64
C LEU A 82 -3.61 12.57 -9.76
N VAL A 83 -2.32 12.63 -10.05
CA VAL A 83 -1.35 13.46 -9.34
C VAL A 83 -1.05 14.67 -10.19
N SER A 84 -1.24 15.86 -9.63
CA SER A 84 -0.77 17.13 -10.21
C SER A 84 0.53 17.54 -9.53
N MET A 85 1.54 17.88 -10.32
CA MET A 85 2.86 18.32 -9.87
C MET A 85 2.98 19.84 -9.90
N LYS A 86 3.84 20.39 -9.04
CA LYS A 86 4.17 21.82 -9.03
C LYS A 86 5.04 22.17 -10.25
N GLU A 87 4.71 23.27 -10.92
CA GLU A 87 5.50 23.77 -12.06
C GLU A 87 6.93 24.15 -11.62
N SER A 88 7.07 24.78 -10.45
CA SER A 88 8.38 25.14 -9.88
C SER A 88 9.28 23.93 -9.64
N ALA A 89 8.70 22.80 -9.22
CA ALA A 89 9.46 21.59 -8.94
C ALA A 89 10.06 20.98 -10.22
N LEU A 90 9.36 21.08 -11.35
CA LEU A 90 9.91 20.62 -12.63
C LEU A 90 11.04 21.52 -13.13
N ASP A 91 10.93 22.83 -12.94
CA ASP A 91 11.97 23.78 -13.31
C ASP A 91 13.23 23.61 -12.45
N GLU A 92 13.07 23.41 -11.14
CA GLU A 92 14.15 23.09 -10.21
C GLU A 92 14.85 21.78 -10.58
N PHE A 93 14.07 20.75 -10.96
CA PHE A 93 14.62 19.47 -11.40
C PHE A 93 15.42 19.62 -12.70
N LYS A 94 14.89 20.35 -13.69
CA LYS A 94 15.61 20.64 -14.95
C LYS A 94 16.89 21.43 -14.70
N ALA A 95 16.88 22.37 -13.75
CA ALA A 95 18.06 23.15 -13.40
C ALA A 95 19.15 22.29 -12.75
N SER A 96 18.75 21.32 -11.92
CA SER A 96 19.66 20.41 -11.21
C SER A 96 20.18 19.28 -12.11
N TYR A 97 19.35 18.81 -13.04
CA TYR A 97 19.66 17.69 -13.94
C TYR A 97 19.34 18.04 -15.41
N PRO A 98 20.11 18.96 -16.04
CA PRO A 98 19.84 19.44 -17.39
C PRO A 98 19.97 18.36 -18.47
N GLN A 99 20.68 17.27 -18.19
CA GLN A 99 20.85 16.13 -19.09
C GLN A 99 19.58 15.26 -19.23
N ILE A 100 18.60 15.41 -18.34
CA ILE A 100 17.39 14.60 -18.33
C ILE A 100 16.29 15.34 -19.12
N PRO A 101 15.84 14.80 -20.26
CA PRO A 101 14.86 15.47 -21.11
C PRO A 101 13.45 15.48 -20.51
N GLU A 102 13.08 14.43 -19.76
CA GLU A 102 11.73 14.19 -19.23
C GLU A 102 11.75 14.17 -17.69
N PRO A 103 11.56 15.33 -17.04
CA PRO A 103 11.61 15.42 -15.58
C PRO A 103 10.44 14.71 -14.90
N THR A 104 9.24 14.80 -15.48
CA THR A 104 8.02 14.17 -14.97
C THR A 104 8.16 12.64 -14.92
N LEU A 105 8.61 12.03 -16.02
CA LEU A 105 8.89 10.61 -16.10
C LEU A 105 9.97 10.19 -15.09
N SER A 106 11.02 11.00 -14.93
CA SER A 106 12.12 10.68 -14.02
C SER A 106 11.70 10.73 -12.55
N ILE A 107 10.92 11.74 -12.17
CA ILE A 107 10.38 11.87 -10.81
C ILE A 107 9.39 10.74 -10.52
N SER A 108 8.50 10.42 -11.47
CA SER A 108 7.56 9.31 -11.30
C SER A 108 8.25 7.94 -11.20
N ASN A 109 9.33 7.70 -11.94
CA ASN A 109 10.15 6.50 -11.81
C ASN A 109 10.83 6.42 -10.44
N MET A 110 11.35 7.54 -9.92
CA MET A 110 11.91 7.59 -8.57
C MET A 110 10.84 7.21 -7.52
N TRP A 111 9.64 7.77 -7.61
CA TRP A 111 8.54 7.40 -6.73
C TRP A 111 8.14 5.93 -6.86
N LYS A 112 8.11 5.41 -8.09
CA LYS A 112 7.84 3.99 -8.35
C LYS A 112 8.84 3.09 -7.64
N GLU A 113 10.13 3.41 -7.70
CA GLU A 113 11.17 2.65 -7.01
C GLU A 113 11.04 2.76 -5.48
N MET A 114 10.73 3.94 -4.94
CA MET A 114 10.48 4.13 -3.50
C MET A 114 9.28 3.32 -3.00
N LEU A 115 8.17 3.33 -3.75
CA LEU A 115 6.98 2.57 -3.44
C LEU A 115 7.23 1.06 -3.52
N LEU A 116 7.96 0.62 -4.55
CA LEU A 116 8.34 -0.78 -4.70
C LEU A 116 9.20 -1.27 -3.53
N ASN A 117 10.14 -0.44 -3.06
CA ASN A 117 10.94 -0.72 -1.86
C ASN A 117 10.08 -0.78 -0.59
N GLY A 118 8.98 -0.03 -0.54
CA GLY A 118 7.95 -0.11 0.48
C GLY A 118 6.96 -1.27 0.33
N GLY A 119 7.12 -2.11 -0.70
CA GLY A 119 6.21 -3.24 -0.98
C GLY A 119 4.91 -2.87 -1.70
N ILE A 120 4.81 -1.64 -2.21
CA ILE A 120 3.65 -1.13 -2.96
C ILE A 120 3.97 -1.15 -4.46
N ASP A 121 3.32 -2.03 -5.21
CA ASP A 121 3.41 -2.07 -6.68
C ASP A 121 2.40 -1.09 -7.32
N ALA A 122 2.92 0.01 -7.87
CA ALA A 122 2.16 1.04 -8.55
C ALA A 122 2.68 1.28 -9.98
N GLU A 123 1.74 1.51 -10.90
CA GLU A 123 2.00 1.82 -12.30
C GLU A 123 1.78 3.32 -12.54
N PHE A 124 2.79 4.00 -13.10
CA PHE A 124 2.73 5.42 -13.42
C PHE A 124 2.57 5.61 -14.93
N PHE A 125 1.62 6.46 -15.32
CA PHE A 125 1.34 6.82 -16.70
C PHE A 125 1.43 8.33 -16.86
N GLU A 126 2.30 8.78 -17.76
CA GLU A 126 2.40 10.20 -18.11
C GLU A 126 1.26 10.60 -19.04
N VAL A 127 0.66 11.77 -18.78
CA VAL A 127 -0.36 12.34 -19.65
C VAL A 127 0.36 13.24 -20.67
N ASN A 128 0.56 12.73 -21.89
CA ASN A 128 1.28 13.42 -22.97
C ASN A 128 0.81 14.88 -23.23
N GLU A 129 -0.47 15.19 -22.97
CA GLU A 129 -1.03 16.54 -23.18
C GLU A 129 -0.72 17.52 -22.02
N THR A 130 -0.40 17.00 -20.83
CA THR A 130 -0.15 17.81 -19.63
C THR A 130 1.02 17.22 -18.83
N PRO A 131 2.26 17.70 -19.04
CA PRO A 131 3.45 17.16 -18.37
C PRO A 131 3.46 17.38 -16.85
N LEU A 132 2.52 18.19 -16.33
CA LEU A 132 2.32 18.40 -14.89
C LEU A 132 1.47 17.31 -14.24
N LYS A 133 0.89 16.39 -15.02
CA LYS A 133 -0.07 15.40 -14.50
C LYS A 133 0.37 13.99 -14.78
N VAL A 134 0.30 13.16 -13.75
CA VAL A 134 0.64 11.75 -13.80
C VAL A 134 -0.54 10.95 -13.26
N VAL A 135 -0.92 9.91 -13.99
CA VAL A 135 -1.94 8.96 -13.54
C VAL A 135 -1.23 7.80 -12.86
N VAL A 136 -1.63 7.50 -11.63
CA VAL A 136 -1.07 6.41 -10.84
C VAL A 136 -2.13 5.35 -10.66
N LYS A 137 -1.80 4.10 -11.00
CA LYS A 137 -2.69 2.96 -10.85
C LYS A 137 -2.08 1.97 -9.87
N ILE A 138 -2.89 1.54 -8.90
CA ILE A 138 -2.50 0.53 -7.92
C ILE A 138 -3.35 -0.74 -8.13
N LYS A 139 -2.70 -1.90 -8.12
CA LYS A 139 -3.41 -3.19 -8.28
C LYS A 139 -4.21 -3.56 -7.05
N ARG A 140 -3.69 -3.23 -5.85
CA ARG A 140 -4.28 -3.55 -4.56
C ARG A 140 -4.95 -2.30 -3.97
N GLY A 141 -6.28 -2.21 -4.08
CA GLY A 141 -7.04 -1.03 -3.65
C GLY A 141 -6.90 -0.69 -2.16
N TRP A 142 -6.67 -1.68 -1.28
CA TRP A 142 -6.47 -1.44 0.15
C TRP A 142 -5.18 -0.68 0.50
N LEU A 143 -4.22 -0.59 -0.43
CA LEU A 143 -2.99 0.20 -0.27
C LEU A 143 -3.13 1.64 -0.80
N ALA A 144 -4.33 2.01 -1.28
CA ALA A 144 -4.56 3.32 -1.85
C ALA A 144 -4.38 4.45 -0.82
N GLU A 145 -4.83 4.26 0.42
CA GLU A 145 -4.67 5.25 1.49
C GLU A 145 -3.18 5.54 1.75
N ASP A 146 -2.36 4.49 1.92
CA ASP A 146 -0.91 4.60 2.11
C ASP A 146 -0.23 5.28 0.91
N LEU A 147 -0.70 5.00 -0.31
CA LEU A 147 -0.18 5.63 -1.53
C LEU A 147 -0.50 7.13 -1.58
N VAL A 148 -1.71 7.55 -1.22
CA VAL A 148 -2.08 8.97 -1.15
C VAL A 148 -1.22 9.68 -0.12
N GLU A 149 -1.07 9.10 1.08
CA GLU A 149 -0.22 9.67 2.13
C GLU A 149 1.22 9.85 1.66
N PHE A 150 1.79 8.83 1.00
CA PHE A 150 3.13 8.91 0.44
C PHE A 150 3.26 10.05 -0.58
N LEU A 151 2.31 10.16 -1.52
CA LEU A 151 2.35 11.12 -2.62
C LEU A 151 2.18 12.55 -2.13
N VAL A 152 1.23 12.78 -1.22
CA VAL A 152 0.94 14.11 -0.65
C VAL A 152 2.13 14.67 0.13
N ASN A 153 2.95 13.80 0.72
CA ASN A 153 4.16 14.18 1.43
C ASN A 153 5.36 14.49 0.51
N GLN A 154 5.26 14.23 -0.81
CA GLN A 154 6.34 14.54 -1.74
C GLN A 154 6.41 16.06 -2.02
N PRO A 155 7.60 16.69 -1.98
CA PRO A 155 7.71 18.13 -2.16
C PRO A 155 7.29 18.59 -3.57
N GLN A 156 7.45 17.72 -4.57
CA GLN A 156 7.11 18.02 -5.97
C GLN A 156 5.61 17.93 -6.28
N VAL A 157 4.81 17.34 -5.39
CA VAL A 157 3.36 17.16 -5.58
C VAL A 157 2.60 18.42 -5.17
N ASP A 158 1.59 18.77 -5.97
CA ASP A 158 0.71 19.93 -5.75
C ASP A 158 -0.66 19.54 -5.21
N GLU A 159 -1.30 18.57 -5.85
CA GLU A 159 -2.57 17.97 -5.41
C GLU A 159 -2.65 16.50 -5.88
N VAL A 160 -3.33 15.67 -5.10
CA VAL A 160 -3.63 14.27 -5.45
C VAL A 160 -5.14 14.11 -5.46
N MET A 161 -5.70 13.70 -6.59
CA MET A 161 -7.14 13.44 -6.72
C MET A 161 -7.39 11.93 -6.68
N TRP A 162 -8.17 11.51 -5.69
CA TRP A 162 -8.52 10.12 -5.44
C TRP A 162 -10.00 10.03 -5.03
N ASP A 163 -10.77 9.13 -5.66
CA ASP A 163 -12.20 8.90 -5.40
C ASP A 163 -13.06 10.19 -5.37
N PHE A 164 -12.82 11.10 -6.31
CA PHE A 164 -13.45 12.44 -6.41
C PHE A 164 -13.12 13.42 -5.28
N GLU A 165 -12.27 13.03 -4.34
CA GLU A 165 -11.71 13.90 -3.32
C GLU A 165 -10.34 14.41 -3.77
N THR A 166 -9.97 15.62 -3.35
CA THR A 166 -8.67 16.23 -3.64
C THR A 166 -7.90 16.39 -2.35
N TYR A 167 -6.73 15.78 -2.29
CA TYR A 167 -5.81 15.80 -1.16
C TYR A 167 -4.68 16.79 -1.43
N TYR A 168 -4.34 17.60 -0.43
CA TYR A 168 -3.33 18.65 -0.53
C TYR A 168 -2.14 18.38 0.41
N PRO A 169 -0.91 18.76 0.02
CA PRO A 169 0.26 18.68 0.89
C PRO A 169 0.07 19.39 2.23
N PRO A 170 0.68 18.88 3.31
CA PRO A 170 0.58 19.50 4.63
C PRO A 170 1.11 20.93 4.60
N GLY A 171 0.33 21.87 5.17
CA GLY A 171 0.69 23.30 5.24
C GLY A 171 0.03 24.18 4.17
N VAL A 172 -0.75 23.61 3.25
CA VAL A 172 -1.56 24.37 2.30
C VAL A 172 -2.97 24.58 2.87
N ASP A 173 -3.51 25.80 2.77
CA ASP A 173 -4.89 26.09 3.19
C ASP A 173 -5.88 25.57 2.14
N GLU A 174 -6.49 24.42 2.44
CA GLU A 174 -7.44 23.70 1.57
C GLU A 174 -8.59 24.61 1.12
N LYS A 175 -9.12 25.44 2.04
CA LYS A 175 -10.28 26.29 1.77
C LYS A 175 -9.99 27.37 0.75
N GLN A 176 -8.78 27.93 0.76
CA GLN A 176 -8.37 28.96 -0.19
C GLN A 176 -8.24 28.35 -1.59
N ARG A 177 -7.59 27.19 -1.69
CA ARG A 177 -7.41 26.46 -2.96
C ARG A 177 -8.72 26.02 -3.59
N GLU A 178 -9.65 25.53 -2.77
CA GLU A 178 -10.99 25.17 -3.24
C GLU A 178 -11.76 26.39 -3.76
N GLN A 179 -11.68 27.54 -3.08
CA GLN A 179 -12.30 28.78 -3.53
C GLN A 179 -11.73 29.25 -4.86
N GLU A 180 -10.40 29.26 -5.00
CA GLU A 180 -9.72 29.60 -6.26
C GLU A 180 -10.15 28.67 -7.40
N LYS A 181 -10.27 27.36 -7.13
CA LYS A 181 -10.74 26.37 -8.10
C LYS A 181 -12.18 26.61 -8.51
N GLN A 182 -13.06 26.90 -7.54
CA GLN A 182 -14.47 27.23 -7.83
C GLN A 182 -14.60 28.51 -8.65
N ASP A 183 -13.82 29.54 -8.34
CA ASP A 183 -13.84 30.81 -9.05
C ASP A 183 -13.27 30.67 -10.47
N ALA A 184 -12.21 29.87 -10.64
CA ALA A 184 -11.68 29.50 -11.96
C ALA A 184 -12.72 28.75 -12.80
N ILE A 185 -13.45 27.79 -12.21
CA ILE A 185 -14.52 27.04 -12.89
C ILE A 185 -15.66 27.99 -13.31
N LYS A 186 -16.13 28.86 -12.41
CA LYS A 186 -17.17 29.86 -12.71
C LYS A 186 -16.73 30.79 -13.84
N ALA A 187 -15.49 31.27 -13.79
CA ALA A 187 -14.93 32.12 -14.84
C ALA A 187 -14.82 31.39 -16.19
N ALA A 188 -14.43 30.11 -16.21
CA ALA A 188 -14.36 29.30 -17.41
C ALA A 188 -15.75 29.04 -18.02
N GLN A 189 -16.75 28.73 -17.19
CA GLN A 189 -18.14 28.56 -17.61
C GLN A 189 -18.71 29.86 -18.19
N ALA A 190 -18.47 31.01 -17.53
CA ALA A 190 -18.88 32.31 -18.04
C ALA A 190 -18.25 32.63 -19.41
N LYS A 191 -16.96 32.31 -19.60
CA LYS A 191 -16.28 32.45 -20.91
C LYS A 191 -16.90 31.55 -21.98
N GLN A 192 -17.25 30.30 -21.65
CA GLN A 192 -17.92 29.40 -22.60
C GLN A 192 -19.33 29.88 -22.97
N GLN A 193 -20.11 30.36 -22.00
CA GLN A 193 -21.45 30.90 -22.26
C GLN A 193 -21.38 32.14 -23.16
N LYS A 194 -20.45 33.08 -22.90
CA LYS A 194 -20.22 34.24 -23.77
C LYS A 194 -19.82 33.84 -25.20
N LYS A 195 -18.94 32.84 -25.36
CA LYS A 195 -18.56 32.32 -26.70
C LYS A 195 -19.75 31.68 -27.43
N LYS A 196 -20.62 30.93 -26.74
CA LYS A 196 -21.83 30.34 -27.31
C LYS A 196 -22.85 31.41 -27.73
N ALA A 197 -23.07 32.42 -26.88
CA ALA A 197 -23.96 33.55 -27.19
C ALA A 197 -23.47 34.36 -28.41
N ALA A 198 -22.17 34.65 -28.49
CA ALA A 198 -21.58 35.36 -29.62
C ALA A 198 -21.69 34.56 -30.95
N LYS A 199 -21.48 33.24 -30.93
CA LYS A 199 -21.71 32.38 -32.11
C LYS A 199 -23.19 32.33 -32.53
N GLY A 200 -24.11 32.32 -31.57
CA GLY A 200 -25.55 32.37 -31.82
C GLY A 200 -26.00 33.68 -32.47
N ALA A 201 -25.50 34.82 -32.00
CA ALA A 201 -25.80 36.14 -32.57
C ALA A 201 -25.30 36.27 -34.02
N LYS A 202 -24.07 35.81 -34.32
CA LYS A 202 -23.52 35.79 -35.69
C LYS A 202 -24.34 34.93 -36.65
N ARG A 203 -24.83 33.76 -36.21
CA ARG A 203 -25.70 32.90 -37.02
C ARG A 203 -27.07 33.52 -37.31
N LYS A 204 -27.63 34.31 -36.38
CA LYS A 204 -28.90 35.01 -36.60
C LYS A 204 -28.74 36.20 -37.55
N ALA A 205 -27.66 36.98 -37.43
CA ALA A 205 -27.37 38.09 -38.34
C ALA A 205 -27.26 37.63 -39.80
N ILE A 206 -26.49 36.56 -40.06
CA ILE A 206 -26.32 35.99 -41.42
C ILE A 206 -27.64 35.50 -42.02
N LYS A 207 -28.61 35.07 -41.20
CA LYS A 207 -29.90 34.56 -41.65
C LYS A 207 -30.94 35.65 -41.94
N THR A 208 -30.64 36.91 -41.61
CA THR A 208 -31.56 38.06 -41.78
C THR A 208 -31.18 38.90 -43.02
N GLU A 209 -30.03 38.65 -43.64
CA GLU A 209 -29.54 39.33 -44.85
C GLU A 209 -29.78 38.53 -46.16
N LEU A 210 -30.49 37.40 -46.09
CA LEU A 210 -30.99 36.60 -47.22
C LEU A 210 -32.52 36.74 -47.31
#